data_AF-A0A2G9RU85-F1
#
_entry.id   AF-A0A2G9RU85-F1
#
_cell.length_a   1.000
_cell.length_b   1.000
_cell.length_c   1.000
_cell.angle_alpha   90.00
_cell.angle_beta   90.00
_cell.angle_gamma   90.00
#
_symmetry.space_group_name_H-M   'P 1'
#
loop_
_entity.id
_entity.type
_entity.pdbx_description
1 polymer ?
#
loop_
_entity_poly.entity_id
_entity_poly.type
_entity_poly.pdbx_seq_one_letter_code
_entity_poly.pdbx_strand_id
1 'polypeptide(L)'
;YLELRFSKVVRILGTVIFIIEMGGLKAVIWTDAFQIIIMVAGFIAVIIRGVVVQGGIQTILNDSYYGERLNFWDFDPHPLRRHTFWTIVIGGTFLWTGIYGVNQSQVQRYIACKTRFQAKL
;
A
#
# COMPACT_ATOMS: atom_id res chain seq x y z
N TYR A 1 -38.53 -1.16 0.32
CA TYR A 1 -38.23 -2.37 -0.48
C TYR A 1 -36.74 -2.70 -0.56
N LEU A 2 -35.86 -1.79 -1.00
CA LEU A 2 -34.40 -2.04 -1.03
C LEU A 2 -33.75 -2.18 0.36
N GLU A 3 -34.27 -1.49 1.38
CA GLU A 3 -33.73 -1.55 2.75
C GLU A 3 -33.94 -2.90 3.47
N LEU A 4 -34.96 -3.67 3.05
CA LEU A 4 -35.30 -4.98 3.63
C LEU A 4 -34.57 -6.15 2.96
N ARG A 5 -34.03 -5.92 1.74
CA ARG A 5 -33.47 -6.98 0.88
C ARG A 5 -31.94 -7.04 0.88
N PHE A 6 -31.27 -5.94 1.27
CA PHE A 6 -29.80 -5.84 1.22
C PHE A 6 -29.22 -5.31 2.52
N SER A 7 -28.12 -5.92 2.97
CA SER A 7 -27.34 -5.47 4.12
C SER A 7 -26.84 -4.02 3.94
N LYS A 8 -26.72 -3.29 5.06
CA LYS A 8 -26.22 -1.89 5.07
C LYS A 8 -24.89 -1.75 4.31
N VAL A 9 -24.00 -2.74 4.41
CA VAL A 9 -22.70 -2.74 3.71
C VAL A 9 -22.88 -2.77 2.19
N VAL A 10 -23.75 -3.65 1.68
CA VAL A 10 -24.02 -3.79 0.24
C VAL A 10 -24.60 -2.50 -0.33
N ARG A 11 -25.45 -1.82 0.45
CA ARG A 11 -26.03 -0.54 0.05
C ARG A 11 -24.98 0.58 -0.03
N ILE A 12 -24.10 0.67 0.96
CA ILE A 12 -23.02 1.66 0.97
C ILE A 12 -22.09 1.43 -0.23
N LEU A 13 -21.70 0.18 -0.49
CA LEU A 13 -20.87 -0.16 -1.64
C LEU A 13 -21.54 0.20 -2.97
N GLY A 14 -22.82 -0.11 -3.13
CA GLY A 14 -23.58 0.24 -4.33
C GLY A 14 -23.64 1.74 -4.58
N THR A 15 -23.88 2.55 -3.53
CA THR A 15 -23.88 4.01 -3.64
C THR A 15 -22.50 4.56 -3.99
N VAL A 16 -21.43 4.03 -3.40
CA VAL A 16 -20.05 4.45 -3.66
C VAL A 16 -19.64 4.13 -5.10
N ILE A 17 -19.97 2.92 -5.59
CA ILE A 17 -19.71 2.52 -6.98
C ILE A 17 -20.44 3.47 -7.94
N PHE A 18 -21.70 3.80 -7.67
CA PHE A 18 -22.47 4.72 -8.49
C PHE A 18 -21.88 6.13 -8.54
N ILE A 19 -21.40 6.66 -7.41
CA ILE A 19 -20.72 7.97 -7.33
C ILE A 19 -19.41 7.96 -8.14
N ILE A 20 -18.65 6.86 -8.05
CA ILE A 20 -17.40 6.68 -8.79
C ILE A 20 -17.66 6.59 -10.29
N GLU A 21 -18.68 5.84 -10.71
CA GLU A 21 -19.08 5.75 -12.12
C GLU A 21 -19.47 7.11 -12.69
N MET A 22 -20.23 7.93 -11.95
CA MET A 22 -20.59 9.28 -12.38
C MET A 22 -19.38 10.23 -12.47
N GLY A 23 -18.38 10.06 -11.62
CA GLY A 23 -17.18 10.89 -11.58
C GLY A 23 -16.06 10.46 -12.54
N GLY A 24 -16.13 9.24 -13.06
CA GLY A 24 -15.13 8.64 -13.95
C GLY A 24 -13.73 8.54 -13.32
N LEU A 25 -12.71 8.36 -14.17
CA LEU A 25 -11.32 8.17 -13.71
C LEU A 25 -10.78 9.35 -12.87
N LYS A 26 -11.27 10.57 -13.12
CA LYS A 26 -10.86 11.76 -12.36
C LYS A 26 -11.30 11.69 -10.90
N ALA A 27 -12.52 11.23 -10.63
CA ALA A 27 -13.01 11.07 -9.26
C ALA A 27 -12.24 9.97 -8.53
N VAL A 28 -11.97 8.85 -9.21
CA VAL A 28 -11.17 7.73 -8.66
C VAL A 28 -9.79 8.20 -8.21
N ILE A 29 -9.07 8.95 -9.04
CA ILE A 29 -7.73 9.43 -8.70
C ILE A 29 -7.76 10.36 -7.48
N TRP A 30 -8.79 11.21 -7.38
CA TRP A 30 -8.91 12.14 -6.25
C TRP A 30 -9.25 11.43 -4.94
N THR A 31 -10.13 10.43 -4.98
CA THR A 31 -10.45 9.60 -3.81
C THR A 31 -9.25 8.76 -3.38
N ASP A 32 -8.49 8.20 -4.32
CA ASP A 32 -7.29 7.41 -4.02
C ASP A 32 -6.21 8.28 -3.36
N ALA A 33 -6.00 9.51 -3.84
CA ALA A 33 -5.05 10.44 -3.24
C ALA A 33 -5.42 10.78 -1.78
N PHE A 34 -6.71 11.07 -1.54
CA PHE A 34 -7.20 11.34 -0.18
C PHE A 34 -7.08 10.12 0.74
N GLN A 35 -7.37 8.93 0.22
CA GLN A 35 -7.22 7.67 0.96
C GLN A 35 -5.77 7.44 1.40
N ILE A 36 -4.79 7.67 0.52
CA ILE A 36 -3.37 7.53 0.87
C ILE A 36 -3.00 8.46 2.02
N ILE A 37 -3.47 9.71 2.01
CA ILE A 37 -3.20 10.67 3.09
C ILE A 37 -3.73 10.17 4.43
N ILE A 38 -4.98 9.70 4.46
CA ILE A 38 -5.59 9.15 5.68
C ILE A 38 -4.84 7.90 6.16
N MET A 39 -4.49 7.00 5.23
CA MET A 39 -3.78 5.77 5.56
C MET A 39 -2.41 6.07 6.18
N VAL A 40 -1.65 7.00 5.59
CA VAL A 40 -0.34 7.42 6.11
C VAL A 40 -0.49 8.08 7.48
N ALA A 41 -1.46 8.99 7.65
CA ALA A 41 -1.73 9.64 8.93
C ALA A 41 -2.10 8.62 10.02
N GLY A 42 -2.96 7.65 9.69
CA GLY A 42 -3.35 6.56 10.60
C GLY A 42 -2.16 5.68 10.97
N PHE A 43 -1.32 5.34 10.00
CA PHE A 43 -0.11 4.55 10.25
C PHE A 43 0.87 5.27 11.17
N ILE A 44 1.12 6.56 10.93
CA ILE A 44 1.96 7.41 11.79
C ILE A 44 1.35 7.50 13.20
N ALA A 45 0.04 7.69 13.33
CA ALA A 45 -0.63 7.76 14.62
C ALA A 45 -0.45 6.46 15.44
N VAL A 46 -0.58 5.30 14.79
CA VAL A 46 -0.34 3.99 15.42
C VAL A 46 1.11 3.85 15.86
N ILE A 47 2.07 4.25 15.02
CA ILE A 47 3.50 4.22 15.37
C ILE A 47 3.77 5.10 16.58
N ILE A 48 3.30 6.36 16.57
CA ILE A 48 3.50 7.30 17.69
C ILE A 48 2.90 6.72 18.97
N ARG A 49 1.68 6.18 18.90
CA ARG A 49 1.05 5.55 20.07
C ARG A 49 1.87 4.35 20.56
N GLY A 50 2.36 3.51 19.67
CA GLY A 50 3.23 2.38 20.01
C GLY A 50 4.52 2.82 20.70
N VAL A 51 5.17 3.86 20.19
CA VAL A 51 6.38 4.46 20.78
C VAL A 51 6.12 5.01 22.17
N VAL A 52 5.02 5.74 22.36
CA VAL A 52 4.66 6.31 23.67
C VAL A 52 4.35 5.21 24.69
N VAL A 53 3.64 4.15 24.29
CA VAL A 53 3.30 3.02 25.18
C VAL A 53 4.54 2.23 25.59
N GLN A 54 5.51 2.06 24.70
CA GLN A 54 6.76 1.33 24.97
C GLN A 54 7.84 2.17 25.66
N GLY A 55 7.55 3.42 26.01
CA GLY A 55 8.48 4.30 26.72
C GLY A 55 9.60 4.89 25.85
N GLY A 56 9.45 4.88 24.52
CA GLY A 56 10.37 5.51 23.58
C GLY A 56 10.84 4.58 22.45
N ILE A 57 11.41 5.19 21.40
CA ILE A 57 11.95 4.47 20.22
C ILE A 57 13.15 3.60 20.61
N GLN A 58 13.95 4.05 21.58
CA GLN A 58 15.17 3.35 22.01
C GLN A 58 14.86 1.98 22.62
N THR A 59 13.79 1.87 23.41
CA THR A 59 13.33 0.61 24.00
C THR A 59 12.93 -0.38 22.91
N ILE A 60 12.17 0.08 21.91
CA ILE A 60 11.73 -0.75 20.77
C ILE A 60 12.93 -1.27 19.95
N LEU A 61 13.93 -0.42 19.71
CA LEU A 61 15.13 -0.81 18.98
C LEU A 61 15.97 -1.82 19.77
N ASN A 62 16.15 -1.60 21.08
CA ASN A 62 16.84 -2.53 21.96
C ASN A 62 16.11 -3.87 22.02
N ASP A 63 14.79 -3.88 22.22
CA ASP A 63 13.99 -5.11 22.25
C ASP A 63 14.06 -5.87 20.91
N SER A 64 14.07 -5.15 19.80
CA SER A 64 14.19 -5.75 18.47
C SER A 64 15.59 -6.34 18.23
N TYR A 65 16.62 -5.71 18.78
CA TYR A 65 18.00 -6.19 18.72
C TYR A 65 18.20 -7.45 19.59
N TYR A 66 17.75 -7.42 20.84
CA TYR A 66 17.82 -8.58 21.74
C TYR A 66 16.91 -9.73 21.31
N GLY A 67 15.81 -9.43 20.63
CA GLY A 67 14.91 -10.45 20.06
C GLY A 67 15.41 -11.10 18.77
N GLU A 68 16.65 -10.80 18.32
CA GLU A 68 17.23 -11.28 17.05
C GLU A 68 16.36 -10.98 15.80
N ARG A 69 15.48 -9.98 15.89
CA ARG A 69 14.55 -9.63 14.80
C ARG A 69 15.18 -8.76 13.73
N LEU A 70 16.36 -8.21 14.00
CA LEU A 70 17.09 -7.28 13.15
C LEU A 70 18.17 -7.98 12.31
N ASN A 71 17.77 -8.95 11.49
CA ASN A 71 18.67 -9.58 10.50
C ASN A 71 18.67 -8.78 9.19
N PHE A 72 19.39 -7.66 9.17
CA PHE A 72 19.43 -6.75 8.02
C PHE A 72 20.23 -7.29 6.82
N TRP A 73 21.17 -8.22 7.04
CA TRP A 73 22.21 -8.56 6.07
C TRP A 73 22.45 -10.07 5.94
N ASP A 74 21.40 -10.84 5.63
CA ASP A 74 21.55 -12.25 5.24
C ASP A 74 21.86 -12.33 3.73
N PHE A 75 23.16 -12.50 3.40
CA PHE A 75 23.69 -12.61 2.04
C PHE A 75 23.76 -14.06 1.53
N ASP A 76 23.12 -15.02 2.21
CA ASP A 76 23.10 -16.42 1.78
C ASP A 76 22.46 -16.54 0.37
N PRO A 77 23.16 -17.11 -0.63
CA PRO A 77 22.64 -17.31 -1.98
C PRO A 77 21.63 -18.47 -2.08
N HIS A 78 21.31 -19.19 -1.00
CA HIS A 78 20.33 -20.28 -1.04
C HIS A 78 18.92 -19.81 -1.42
N PRO A 79 18.36 -20.29 -2.54
CA PRO A 79 17.05 -19.85 -3.04
C PRO A 79 15.87 -20.35 -2.20
N LEU A 80 16.09 -21.32 -1.30
CA LEU A 80 15.08 -21.86 -0.38
C LEU A 80 14.90 -20.99 0.89
N ARG A 81 15.83 -20.06 1.15
CA ARG A 81 15.71 -19.09 2.25
C ARG A 81 14.77 -17.96 1.80
N ARG A 82 13.62 -17.85 2.48
CA ARG A 82 12.49 -16.98 2.09
C ARG A 82 12.80 -15.48 2.10
N HIS A 83 13.73 -15.03 2.96
CA HIS A 83 14.08 -13.63 3.14
C HIS A 83 15.60 -13.46 3.18
N THR A 84 16.24 -13.52 2.01
CA THR A 84 17.65 -13.15 1.85
C THR A 84 17.74 -11.88 1.02
N PHE A 85 18.90 -11.23 1.06
CA PHE A 85 19.17 -10.08 0.20
C PHE A 85 18.83 -10.39 -1.28
N TRP A 86 19.23 -11.57 -1.76
CA TRP A 86 19.02 -11.98 -3.15
C TRP A 86 17.56 -12.23 -3.49
N THR A 87 16.81 -12.93 -2.63
CA THR A 87 15.39 -13.22 -2.89
C THR A 87 14.53 -11.95 -2.81
N ILE A 88 14.88 -11.01 -1.93
CA ILE A 88 14.20 -9.71 -1.84
C ILE A 88 14.55 -8.81 -3.03
N VAL A 89 15.81 -8.71 -3.42
CA VAL A 89 16.21 -7.86 -4.56
C VAL A 89 15.66 -8.43 -5.86
N ILE A 90 15.97 -9.68 -6.20
CA ILE A 90 15.57 -10.26 -7.49
C ILE A 90 14.05 -10.47 -7.52
N GLY A 91 13.49 -11.15 -6.52
CA GLY A 91 12.05 -11.41 -6.45
C GLY A 91 11.22 -10.13 -6.32
N GLY A 92 11.71 -9.17 -5.53
CA GLY A 92 11.12 -7.84 -5.41
C GLY A 92 11.12 -7.12 -6.76
N THR A 93 12.24 -7.06 -7.48
CA THR A 93 12.31 -6.40 -8.79
C THR A 93 11.25 -6.95 -9.75
N PHE A 94 11.13 -8.27 -9.90
CA PHE A 94 10.10 -8.85 -10.78
C PHE A 94 8.68 -8.53 -10.32
N LEU A 95 8.43 -8.57 -9.01
CA LEU A 95 7.13 -8.21 -8.44
C LEU A 95 6.76 -6.75 -8.74
N TRP A 96 7.69 -5.82 -8.48
CA TRP A 96 7.51 -4.40 -8.75
C TRP A 96 7.34 -4.13 -10.25
N THR A 97 8.13 -4.77 -11.10
CA THR A 97 7.99 -4.65 -12.56
C THR A 97 6.63 -5.16 -13.04
N GLY A 98 6.12 -6.26 -12.50
CA GLY A 98 4.76 -6.74 -12.83
C GLY A 98 3.67 -5.76 -12.39
N ILE A 99 3.78 -5.25 -11.16
CA ILE A 99 2.82 -4.30 -10.59
C ILE A 99 2.78 -2.99 -11.37
N TYR A 100 3.92 -2.44 -11.78
CA TYR A 100 3.94 -1.15 -12.49
C TYR A 100 3.85 -1.29 -14.01
N GLY A 101 4.38 -2.38 -14.58
CA GLY A 101 4.46 -2.58 -16.02
C GLY A 101 3.22 -3.23 -16.64
N VAL A 102 2.50 -4.08 -15.90
CA VAL A 102 1.42 -4.92 -16.46
C VAL A 102 0.09 -4.73 -15.73
N ASN A 103 0.08 -4.16 -14.52
CA ASN A 103 -1.17 -3.94 -13.80
C ASN A 103 -2.03 -2.89 -14.51
N GLN A 104 -3.22 -3.34 -14.92
CA GLN A 104 -4.21 -2.53 -15.62
C GLN A 104 -4.49 -1.20 -14.92
N SER A 105 -4.61 -1.18 -13.60
CA SER A 105 -4.92 0.03 -12.84
C SER A 105 -3.80 1.08 -12.91
N GLN A 106 -2.53 0.65 -12.94
CA GLN A 106 -1.39 1.55 -13.04
C GLN A 106 -1.19 2.04 -14.47
N VAL A 107 -1.28 1.13 -15.45
CA VAL A 107 -1.16 1.45 -16.87
C VAL A 107 -2.22 2.47 -17.31
N GLN A 108 -3.47 2.32 -16.85
CA GLN A 108 -4.54 3.27 -17.15
C GLN A 108 -4.26 4.69 -16.62
N ARG A 109 -3.62 4.82 -15.45
CA ARG A 109 -3.25 6.12 -14.89
C ARG A 109 -2.16 6.81 -15.73
N TYR A 110 -1.17 6.06 -16.20
CA TYR A 110 -0.09 6.60 -17.04
C TYR A 110 -0.60 7.08 -18.41
N ILE A 111 -1.54 6.34 -19.02
CA ILE A 111 -2.10 6.69 -20.33
C ILE A 111 -3.08 7.88 -20.22
N ALA A 112 -3.68 8.11 -19.06
CA ALA A 112 -4.57 9.26 -18.82
C ALA A 112 -3.84 10.61 -18.72
N CYS A 113 -2.51 10.63 -18.62
CA CYS A 113 -1.73 11.86 -18.63
C CYS A 113 -1.72 12.52 -20.02
N LYS A 114 -1.85 13.85 -20.07
CA LYS A 114 -1.98 14.62 -21.33
C LYS A 114 -0.71 14.57 -22.20
N THR A 115 0.46 14.33 -21.59
CA THR A 115 1.75 14.28 -22.30
C THR A 115 2.66 13.20 -21.72
N ARG A 116 3.57 12.65 -22.55
CA ARG A 116 4.57 11.67 -22.11
C ARG A 116 5.52 12.20 -21.05
N PHE A 117 5.75 13.52 -21.00
CA PHE A 117 6.57 14.14 -19.97
C PHE A 117 5.87 14.11 -18.60
N GLN A 118 4.57 14.40 -18.56
CA GLN A 118 3.77 14.30 -17.33
C GLN A 118 3.60 12.86 -16.83
N ALA A 119 3.62 11.87 -17.72
CA ALA A 119 3.56 10.46 -17.33
C ALA A 119 4.88 9.92 -16.75
N LYS A 120 6.01 10.62 -16.96
CA LYS A 120 7.33 10.23 -16.44
C LYS A 120 7.69 10.87 -15.11
N LEU A 121 6.98 11.93 -14.73
CA LEU A 121 7.18 12.68 -13.48
C LEU A 121 6.44 11.98 -12.33
#